data_AF-A0A2N8BS67-F1
#
_entry.id   AF-A0A2N8BS67-F1
#
_cell.length_a   1.000
_cell.length_b   1.000
_cell.length_c   1.000
_cell.angle_alpha   90.00
_cell.angle_beta   90.00
_cell.angle_gamma   90.00
#
_symmetry.space_group_name_H-M   'P 1'
#
loop_
_entity.id
_entity.type
_entity.pdbx_description
1 polymer ?
#
loop_
_entity_poly.entity_id
_entity_poly.type
_entity_poly.pdbx_seq_one_letter_code
_entity_poly.pdbx_strand_id
1 'polypeptide(L)'
;GGARTYVVRFVYPAAPVEVAAAPAAPPPPVRSNTRYRYTGARSLLPTLVFDDGHFTYFKWAEQTPTPALFAVTGKGEESLVNYGVRQGYT
;
A
#
# COMPACT_ATOMS: atom_id res chain seq x y z
N GLY A 1 1.00 13.42 -62.00
CA GLY A 1 1.50 14.16 -60.83
C GLY A 1 0.46 14.11 -59.75
N GLY A 2 0.69 13.37 -58.67
CA GLY A 2 -0.21 13.29 -57.51
C GLY A 2 0.42 14.00 -56.33
N ALA A 3 -0.22 15.06 -55.83
CA ALA A 3 0.29 15.81 -54.69
C ALA A 3 0.19 14.97 -53.41
N ARG A 4 1.30 14.94 -52.68
CA ARG A 4 1.56 14.15 -51.48
C ARG A 4 0.76 14.68 -50.28
N THR A 5 0.37 13.79 -49.39
CA THR A 5 -0.24 14.12 -48.09
C THR A 5 0.78 14.82 -47.20
N TYR A 6 0.39 15.95 -46.61
CA TYR A 6 1.17 16.63 -45.57
C TYR A 6 0.51 16.34 -44.20
N VAL A 7 1.29 15.88 -43.24
CA VAL A 7 0.79 15.62 -41.87
C VAL A 7 0.78 16.92 -41.09
N VAL A 8 -0.37 17.22 -40.47
CA VAL A 8 -0.49 18.26 -39.45
C VAL A 8 -0.48 17.59 -38.09
N ARG A 9 0.43 18.01 -37.20
CA ARG A 9 0.53 17.56 -35.82
C ARG A 9 0.39 18.73 -34.87
N PHE A 10 -0.56 18.65 -33.94
CA PHE A 10 -0.65 19.55 -32.80
C PHE A 10 0.20 18.98 -31.66
N VAL A 11 1.15 19.77 -31.16
CA VAL A 11 1.89 19.48 -29.93
C VAL A 11 1.41 20.48 -28.89
N TYR A 12 0.63 19.99 -27.94
CA TYR A 12 0.17 20.81 -26.83
C TYR A 12 1.28 20.85 -25.76
N PRO A 13 1.64 22.04 -25.26
CA PRO A 13 2.57 22.12 -24.14
C PRO A 13 1.91 21.46 -22.93
N ALA A 14 2.71 20.74 -22.14
CA ALA A 14 2.25 20.32 -20.83
C ALA A 14 1.82 21.57 -20.06
N ALA A 15 0.62 21.54 -19.47
CA ALA A 15 0.19 22.60 -18.57
C ALA A 15 1.28 22.75 -17.47
N PRO A 16 1.60 23.99 -17.04
CA PRO A 16 2.53 24.17 -15.92
C PRO A 16 2.05 23.34 -14.74
N VAL A 17 2.78 22.28 -14.43
CA VAL A 17 2.59 21.56 -13.17
C VAL A 17 3.17 22.46 -12.11
N GLU A 18 2.31 23.07 -11.29
CA GLU A 18 2.76 23.58 -10.01
C GLU A 18 3.39 22.42 -9.26
N VAL A 19 4.71 22.50 -9.05
CA VAL A 19 5.44 21.49 -8.29
C VAL A 19 5.03 21.71 -6.83
N ALA A 20 3.93 21.10 -6.43
CA ALA A 20 3.57 21.01 -5.03
C ALA A 20 4.75 20.37 -4.29
N ALA A 21 5.18 21.02 -3.21
CA ALA A 21 6.19 20.43 -2.34
C ALA A 21 5.76 19.01 -1.98
N ALA A 22 6.70 18.06 -2.00
CA ALA A 22 6.41 16.68 -1.66
C ALA A 22 5.71 16.64 -0.29
N PRO A 23 4.61 15.89 -0.12
CA PRO A 23 3.92 15.82 1.15
C PRO A 23 4.89 15.35 2.22
N ALA A 24 4.83 15.97 3.40
CA ALA A 24 5.59 15.52 4.55
C ALA A 24 5.28 14.05 4.84
N ALA A 25 6.28 13.30 5.31
CA ALA A 25 6.07 11.93 5.72
C ALA A 25 4.98 11.86 6.81
N PRO A 26 4.07 10.86 6.75
CA PRO A 26 3.07 10.70 7.79
C PRO A 26 3.75 10.45 9.15
N PRO A 27 3.12 10.88 10.25
CA PRO A 27 3.66 10.63 11.59
C PRO A 27 3.79 9.12 11.85
N PRO A 28 4.62 8.71 12.82
CA PRO A 28 4.69 7.31 13.23
C PRO A 28 3.33 6.79 13.70
N PRO A 29 3.03 5.50 13.45
CA PRO A 29 1.75 4.92 13.81
C PRO A 29 1.61 4.79 15.33
N VAL A 30 0.41 5.07 15.84
CA VAL A 30 0.06 4.99 17.27
C VAL A 30 -0.58 3.64 17.55
N ARG A 31 -0.18 2.97 18.63
CA ARG A 31 -0.70 1.63 18.99
C ARG A 31 -1.99 1.74 19.80
N SER A 32 -3.11 2.02 19.13
CA SER A 32 -4.43 2.13 19.76
C SER A 32 -4.95 0.79 20.26
N ASN A 33 -4.71 -0.30 19.54
CA ASN A 33 -5.11 -1.64 19.95
C ASN A 33 -4.05 -2.69 19.59
N THR A 34 -3.70 -3.55 20.55
CA THR A 34 -2.69 -4.62 20.41
C THR A 34 -3.27 -6.01 20.68
N ARG A 35 -4.60 -6.15 20.77
CA ARG A 35 -5.28 -7.39 21.17
C ARG A 35 -5.49 -8.33 19.99
N TYR A 36 -4.39 -8.82 19.42
CA TYR A 36 -4.40 -9.75 18.30
C TYR A 36 -4.09 -11.18 18.76
N ARG A 37 -4.66 -12.16 18.05
CA ARG A 37 -4.46 -13.60 18.29
C ARG A 37 -4.07 -14.29 16.99
N TYR A 38 -3.38 -15.41 17.12
CA TYR A 38 -2.86 -16.15 15.98
C TYR A 38 -3.07 -17.66 16.16
N THR A 39 -3.21 -18.34 15.04
CA THR A 39 -3.20 -19.80 14.91
C THR A 39 -2.36 -20.18 13.68
N GLY A 40 -1.89 -21.43 13.62
CA GLY A 40 -1.15 -21.94 12.46
C GLY A 40 0.38 -21.92 12.61
N ALA A 41 1.07 -21.89 11.46
CA ALA A 41 2.52 -22.09 11.38
C ALA A 41 3.30 -20.88 11.94
N ARG A 42 4.23 -21.14 12.88
CA ARG A 42 5.04 -20.11 13.53
C ARG A 42 5.89 -19.27 12.57
N SER A 43 6.31 -19.85 11.44
CA SER A 43 7.09 -19.17 10.40
C SER A 43 6.32 -18.07 9.67
N LEU A 44 4.99 -18.05 9.78
CA LEU A 44 4.12 -17.04 9.17
C LEU A 44 3.60 -16.02 10.19
N LEU A 45 4.05 -16.12 11.45
CA LEU A 45 3.57 -15.22 12.49
C LEU A 45 4.34 -13.89 12.48
N PRO A 46 3.64 -12.75 12.53
CA PRO A 46 4.28 -11.48 12.78
C PRO A 46 4.86 -11.44 14.20
N THR A 47 5.96 -10.71 14.36
CA THR A 47 6.57 -10.40 15.67
C THR A 47 5.75 -9.41 16.48
N LEU A 48 4.89 -8.62 15.80
CA LEU A 48 4.00 -7.64 16.41
C LEU A 48 2.85 -7.31 15.45
N VAL A 49 1.64 -7.19 16.00
CA VAL A 49 0.49 -6.60 15.31
C VAL A 49 -0.21 -5.61 16.23
N PHE A 50 -0.61 -4.48 15.64
CA PHE A 50 -1.47 -3.50 16.28
C PHE A 50 -2.24 -2.71 15.23
N ASP A 51 -3.25 -1.95 15.65
CA ASP A 51 -3.92 -0.96 14.81
C ASP A 51 -3.97 0.41 15.50
N ASP A 52 -4.17 1.45 14.67
CA ASP A 52 -4.37 2.84 15.09
C ASP A 52 -5.84 3.31 14.92
N GLY A 53 -6.76 2.39 14.60
CA GLY A 53 -8.15 2.67 14.23
C GLY A 53 -8.39 2.91 12.73
N HIS A 54 -7.34 3.05 11.92
CA HIS A 54 -7.44 3.22 10.45
C HIS A 54 -6.70 2.12 9.69
N PHE A 55 -5.49 1.79 10.13
CA PHE A 55 -4.65 0.75 9.54
C PHE A 55 -4.30 -0.31 10.58
N THR A 56 -4.17 -1.56 10.12
CA THR A 56 -3.54 -2.64 10.89
C THR A 56 -2.10 -2.77 10.43
N TYR A 57 -1.17 -2.81 11.37
CA TYR A 57 0.27 -2.84 11.13
C TYR A 57 0.84 -4.18 11.53
N PHE A 58 1.59 -4.80 10.61
CA PHE A 58 2.30 -6.06 10.85
C PHE A 58 3.80 -5.84 10.84
N LYS A 59 4.50 -6.32 11.87
CA LYS A 59 5.97 -6.39 11.87
C LYS A 59 6.43 -7.83 11.72
N TRP A 60 7.17 -8.12 10.66
CA TRP A 60 7.74 -9.45 10.41
C TRP A 60 9.13 -9.58 11.03
N ALA A 61 9.56 -10.81 11.26
CA ALA A 61 10.96 -11.07 11.60
C ALA A 61 11.84 -10.71 10.39
N GLU A 62 13.12 -10.39 10.65
CA GLU A 62 14.07 -10.13 9.58
C GLU A 62 14.10 -11.30 8.59
N GLN A 63 14.25 -10.98 7.30
CA GLN A 63 14.27 -11.95 6.19
C GLN A 63 12.99 -12.80 6.04
N THR A 64 11.91 -12.50 6.75
CA THR A 64 10.60 -13.13 6.53
C THR A 64 9.85 -12.35 5.46
N PRO A 65 9.48 -12.97 4.32
CA PRO A 65 8.67 -12.29 3.32
C PRO A 65 7.27 -12.00 3.87
N THR A 66 6.71 -10.86 3.51
CA THR A 66 5.30 -10.55 3.80
C THR A 66 4.42 -11.62 3.12
N PRO A 67 3.59 -12.35 3.86
CA PRO A 67 2.66 -13.32 3.28
C PRO A 67 1.53 -12.62 2.54
N ALA A 68 0.72 -13.39 1.80
CA ALA A 68 -0.53 -12.86 1.28
C ALA A 68 -1.46 -12.50 2.46
N LEU A 69 -1.97 -11.26 2.46
CA LEU A 69 -2.88 -10.75 3.46
C LEU A 69 -4.30 -10.71 2.89
N PHE A 70 -5.26 -11.20 3.67
CA PHE A 70 -6.67 -11.22 3.33
C PHE A 70 -7.49 -10.64 4.47
N ALA A 71 -8.60 -9.98 4.14
CA ALA A 71 -9.63 -9.61 5.11
C ALA A 71 -10.81 -10.57 4.98
N VAL A 72 -11.37 -10.97 6.12
CA VAL A 72 -12.64 -11.70 6.15
C VAL A 72 -13.77 -10.68 6.19
N THR A 73 -14.64 -10.73 5.19
CA THR A 73 -15.80 -9.84 5.09
C THR A 73 -16.88 -10.21 6.12
N GLY A 74 -17.88 -9.35 6.30
CA GLY A 74 -19.01 -9.63 7.20
C GLY A 74 -19.83 -10.88 6.82
N LYS A 75 -19.63 -11.44 5.63
CA LYS A 75 -20.24 -12.70 5.17
C LYS A 75 -19.36 -13.93 5.44
N GLY A 76 -18.15 -13.75 5.96
CA GLY A 76 -17.19 -14.83 6.19
C GLY A 76 -16.30 -15.16 4.99
N GLU A 77 -16.39 -14.41 3.89
CA GLU A 77 -15.57 -14.62 2.68
C GLU A 77 -14.24 -13.85 2.76
N GLU A 78 -13.17 -14.42 2.20
CA GLU A 78 -11.87 -13.75 2.08
C GLU A 78 -11.84 -12.76 0.91
N SER A 79 -11.19 -11.63 1.11
CA SER A 79 -10.95 -10.62 0.08
C SER A 79 -9.51 -10.12 0.14
N LEU A 80 -8.92 -9.86 -1.02
CA LEU A 80 -7.59 -9.24 -1.13
C LEU A 80 -7.63 -7.83 -0.54
N VAL A 81 -6.59 -7.49 0.22
CA VAL A 81 -6.41 -6.16 0.79
C VAL A 81 -5.33 -5.38 0.06
N ASN A 82 -5.49 -4.06 0.02
CA ASN A 82 -4.39 -3.17 -0.33
C ASN A 82 -3.45 -3.09 0.88
N TYR A 83 -2.16 -3.30 0.64
CA TYR A 83 -1.12 -3.17 1.65
C TYR A 83 0.08 -2.40 1.09
N GLY A 84 0.92 -1.89 1.98
CA GLY A 84 2.16 -1.23 1.59
C GLY A 84 3.13 -1.15 2.75
N VAL A 85 4.43 -1.20 2.45
CA VAL A 85 5.45 -1.21 3.50
C VAL A 85 5.82 0.21 3.90
N ARG A 86 5.72 0.54 5.20
CA ARG A 86 6.06 1.85 5.75
C ARG A 86 6.71 1.71 7.12
N GLN A 87 7.84 2.38 7.31
CA GLN A 87 8.53 2.46 8.62
C GLN A 87 8.79 1.08 9.28
N GLY A 88 9.02 0.04 8.48
CA GLY A 88 9.26 -1.33 8.96
C GLY A 88 8.00 -2.16 9.26
N TYR A 89 6.82 -1.65 8.88
CA TYR A 89 5.54 -2.36 8.98
C TYR A 89 4.95 -2.59 7.58
N THR A 90 4.19 -3.67 7.43
CA THR A 90 3.25 -3.87 6.32
C THR A 90 1.84 -3.48 6.77
#